data_AF-A0ABD6RYW7-F1
#
_entry.id   AF-A0ABD6RYW7-F1
#
_cell.length_a   1.000
_cell.length_b   1.000
_cell.length_c   1.000
_cell.angle_alpha   90.00
_cell.angle_beta   90.00
_cell.angle_gamma   90.00
#
_symmetry.space_group_name_H-M   'P 1'
#
loop_
_entity.id
_entity.type
_entity.pdbx_description
1 polymer ?
#
loop_
_entity_poly.entity_id
_entity_poly.type
_entity_poly.pdbx_seq_one_letter_code
_entity_poly.pdbx_strand_id
1 'polypeptide(L)'
;MNHYQMLYSTPYLYTSRMLNLMYNETKKEENVCAIRDHMLRYEVYLDRQYKFYYYLSEKIEEDLYGNEQAVSWNELLDEYQLFKDCKGNLSIKPKGWD
;
A
#
# COMPACT_ATOMS: atom_id res chain seq x y z
N MET A 1 7.65 1.49 -27.00
CA MET A 1 6.71 2.09 -26.02
C MET A 1 6.31 1.00 -25.06
N ASN A 2 6.60 1.14 -23.77
CA ASN A 2 6.14 0.16 -22.79
C ASN A 2 4.62 0.35 -22.61
N HIS A 3 3.80 -0.70 -22.66
CA HIS A 3 2.34 -0.55 -22.60
C HIS A 3 1.85 0.07 -21.27
N TYR A 4 2.65 -0.02 -20.19
CA TYR A 4 2.39 0.70 -18.94
C TYR A 4 2.52 2.22 -19.09
N GLN A 5 3.36 2.74 -20.00
CA GLN A 5 3.48 4.19 -20.22
C GLN A 5 2.19 4.79 -20.77
N MET A 6 1.37 4.01 -21.47
CA MET A 6 0.07 4.47 -21.97
C MET A 6 -0.89 4.80 -20.83
N LEU A 7 -0.75 4.16 -19.66
CA LEU A 7 -1.59 4.44 -18.50
C LEU A 7 -1.53 5.90 -18.05
N TYR A 8 -0.40 6.59 -18.27
CA TYR A 8 -0.22 8.00 -17.96
C TYR A 8 -0.96 8.96 -18.91
N SER A 9 -1.35 8.53 -20.11
CA SER A 9 -1.93 9.40 -21.14
C SER A 9 -3.31 8.98 -21.65
N THR A 10 -3.72 7.72 -21.44
CA THR A 10 -5.03 7.22 -21.89
C THR A 10 -6.18 8.04 -21.26
N PRO A 11 -7.14 8.56 -22.05
CA PRO A 11 -8.19 9.48 -21.57
C PRO A 11 -9.38 8.78 -20.89
N TYR A 12 -9.33 7.46 -20.73
CA TYR A 12 -10.32 6.67 -20.00
C TYR A 12 -9.65 5.77 -18.95
N LEU A 13 -10.47 5.34 -17.98
CA LEU A 13 -10.09 4.34 -16.98
C LEU A 13 -10.07 2.95 -17.62
N TYR A 14 -8.94 2.26 -17.55
CA TYR A 14 -8.89 0.84 -17.88
C TYR A 14 -9.70 0.03 -16.88
N THR A 15 -10.36 -1.01 -17.36
CA THR A 15 -11.14 -1.90 -16.50
C THR A 15 -10.26 -2.56 -15.44
N SER A 16 -10.81 -2.79 -14.25
CA SER A 16 -10.11 -3.49 -13.17
C SER A 16 -9.55 -4.84 -13.61
N ARG A 17 -10.25 -5.56 -14.51
CA ARG A 17 -9.77 -6.81 -15.11
C ARG A 17 -8.48 -6.62 -15.92
N MET A 18 -8.42 -5.57 -16.75
CA MET A 18 -7.24 -5.26 -17.55
C MET A 18 -6.07 -4.84 -16.65
N LEU A 19 -6.32 -3.95 -15.69
CA LEU A 19 -5.30 -3.50 -14.75
C LEU A 19 -4.74 -4.65 -13.90
N ASN A 20 -5.60 -5.58 -13.45
CA ASN A 20 -5.16 -6.77 -12.73
C ASN A 20 -4.35 -7.72 -13.62
N LEU A 21 -4.68 -7.86 -14.90
CA LEU A 21 -3.87 -8.63 -15.86
C LEU A 21 -2.48 -8.01 -16.01
N MET A 22 -2.40 -6.69 -16.23
CA MET A 22 -1.13 -5.98 -16.30
C MET A 22 -0.32 -6.11 -15.00
N TYR A 23 -0.97 -5.99 -13.85
CA TYR A 23 -0.32 -6.18 -12.55
C TYR A 23 0.32 -7.57 -12.43
N ASN A 24 -0.39 -8.65 -12.80
CA ASN A 24 0.14 -10.02 -12.70
C ASN A 24 1.25 -10.33 -13.74
N GLU A 25 1.35 -9.55 -14.82
CA GLU A 25 2.37 -9.74 -15.87
C GLU A 25 3.72 -9.11 -15.53
N THR A 26 3.81 -8.33 -14.45
CA THR A 26 5.02 -7.60 -14.11
C THR A 26 5.54 -7.88 -12.71
N LYS A 27 6.86 -7.77 -12.56
CA LYS A 27 7.57 -7.79 -11.26
C LYS A 27 8.31 -6.48 -10.99
N LYS A 28 8.12 -5.49 -11.87
CA LYS A 28 8.85 -4.23 -11.81
C LYS A 28 8.01 -3.19 -11.09
N GLU A 29 8.58 -2.62 -10.04
CA GLU A 29 7.96 -1.54 -9.26
C GLU A 29 7.49 -0.37 -10.14
N GLU A 30 8.29 0.04 -11.13
CA GLU A 30 7.92 1.12 -12.07
C GLU A 30 6.59 0.89 -12.80
N ASN A 31 6.28 -0.37 -13.12
CA ASN A 31 5.06 -0.73 -13.82
C ASN A 31 3.87 -0.83 -12.85
N VAL A 32 4.11 -1.29 -11.62
CA VAL A 32 3.12 -1.31 -10.53
C VAL A 32 2.72 0.12 -10.17
N CYS A 33 3.68 1.04 -10.05
CA CYS A 33 3.45 2.47 -9.87
C CYS A 33 2.62 3.08 -11.01
N ALA A 34 2.85 2.69 -12.27
CA ALA A 34 2.05 3.17 -13.38
C ALA A 34 0.57 2.74 -13.29
N ILE A 35 0.29 1.54 -12.77
CA ILE A 35 -1.08 1.07 -12.51
C ILE A 35 -1.71 1.86 -11.35
N ARG A 36 -0.96 2.04 -10.26
CA ARG A 36 -1.38 2.86 -9.11
C ARG A 36 -1.78 4.26 -9.54
N ASP A 37 -0.89 4.94 -10.25
CA ASP A 37 -1.06 6.34 -10.65
C ASP A 37 -2.22 6.50 -11.63
N HIS A 38 -2.47 5.49 -12.49
CA HIS A 38 -3.64 5.45 -13.34
C HIS A 38 -4.94 5.41 -12.52
N MET A 39 -5.02 4.52 -11.52
CA MET A 39 -6.18 4.40 -10.65
C MET A 39 -6.39 5.65 -9.79
N LEU A 40 -5.31 6.27 -9.31
CA LEU A 40 -5.35 7.54 -8.58
C LEU A 40 -5.91 8.67 -9.44
N ARG A 41 -5.50 8.77 -10.72
CA ARG A 41 -5.95 9.82 -11.63
C ARG A 41 -7.45 9.75 -11.95
N TYR A 42 -8.05 8.58 -11.79
CA TYR A 42 -9.50 8.37 -11.94
C TYR A 42 -10.23 8.25 -10.60
N GLU A 43 -9.55 8.55 -9.48
CA GLU A 43 -10.15 8.58 -8.14
C GLU A 43 -10.78 7.23 -7.71
N VAL A 44 -10.29 6.11 -8.24
CA VAL A 44 -10.78 4.75 -7.90
C VAL A 44 -9.83 3.98 -6.98
N TYR A 45 -8.69 4.56 -6.63
CA TYR A 45 -7.66 3.91 -5.81
C TYR A 45 -8.04 3.91 -4.32
N LEU A 46 -8.04 2.74 -3.68
CA LEU A 46 -8.47 2.53 -2.29
C LEU A 46 -9.91 3.01 -1.97
N ASP A 47 -10.74 3.29 -2.98
CA ASP A 47 -12.14 3.62 -2.78
C ASP A 47 -13.00 2.34 -2.76
N ARG A 48 -13.65 2.09 -1.62
CA ARG A 48 -14.51 0.93 -1.36
C ARG A 48 -15.77 0.89 -2.24
N GLN A 49 -16.19 2.01 -2.82
CA GLN A 49 -17.28 2.04 -3.80
C GLN A 49 -16.94 1.20 -5.04
N TYR A 50 -15.66 1.14 -5.38
CA TYR A 50 -15.13 0.46 -6.55
C TYR A 50 -14.50 -0.89 -6.17
N LYS A 51 -15.31 -1.82 -5.66
CA LYS A 51 -14.89 -3.12 -5.08
C LYS A 51 -13.68 -3.80 -5.77
N PHE A 52 -13.70 -3.94 -7.10
CA PHE A 52 -12.62 -4.62 -7.82
C PHE A 52 -11.33 -3.80 -7.95
N TYR A 53 -11.45 -2.47 -8.01
CA TYR A 53 -10.30 -1.57 -7.98
C TYR A 53 -9.72 -1.52 -6.57
N TYR A 54 -10.58 -1.46 -5.55
CA TYR A 54 -10.17 -1.52 -4.14
C TYR A 54 -9.27 -2.74 -3.83
N TYR A 55 -9.70 -3.95 -4.20
CA TYR A 55 -8.87 -5.15 -3.97
C TYR A 55 -7.54 -5.14 -4.74
N LEU A 56 -7.50 -4.50 -5.91
CA LEU A 56 -6.26 -4.35 -6.65
C LEU A 56 -5.34 -3.32 -5.96
N SER A 57 -5.91 -2.21 -5.47
CA SER A 57 -5.18 -1.21 -4.70
C SER A 57 -4.57 -1.79 -3.45
N GLU A 58 -5.30 -2.62 -2.68
CA GLU A 58 -4.74 -3.26 -1.47
C GLU A 58 -3.49 -4.07 -1.79
N LYS A 59 -3.53 -4.89 -2.85
CA LYS A 59 -2.36 -5.68 -3.29
C LYS A 59 -1.20 -4.81 -3.74
N ILE A 60 -1.50 -3.69 -4.42
CA ILE A 60 -0.48 -2.74 -4.86
C ILE A 60 0.16 -2.05 -3.65
N GLU A 61 -0.60 -1.69 -2.62
CA GLU A 61 -0.05 -1.14 -1.37
C GLU A 61 0.86 -2.16 -0.67
N GLU A 62 0.40 -3.41 -0.54
CA GLU A 62 1.21 -4.50 0.05
C GLU A 62 2.52 -4.71 -0.73
N ASP A 63 2.48 -4.68 -2.07
CA ASP A 63 3.67 -4.89 -2.91
C ASP A 63 4.65 -3.71 -2.88
N LEU A 64 4.14 -2.47 -2.88
CA LEU A 64 4.98 -1.26 -2.98
C LEU A 64 5.55 -0.84 -1.63
N TYR A 65 4.76 -0.97 -0.56
CA TYR A 65 5.13 -0.44 0.76
C TYR A 65 5.31 -1.54 1.80
N GLY A 66 4.97 -2.79 1.47
CA GLY A 66 4.91 -3.88 2.44
C GLY A 66 3.71 -3.74 3.38
N ASN A 67 3.55 -4.71 4.27
CA ASN A 67 2.58 -4.63 5.37
C ASN A 67 3.04 -3.70 6.52
N GLU A 68 4.18 -3.03 6.37
CA GLU A 68 4.76 -2.16 7.38
C GLU A 68 4.26 -0.74 7.19
N GLN A 69 3.14 -0.45 7.85
CA GLN A 69 2.63 0.92 7.90
C GLN A 69 3.52 1.76 8.82
N ALA A 70 4.00 2.90 8.34
CA ALA A 70 4.74 3.84 9.16
C ALA A 70 3.81 4.38 10.27
N VAL A 71 4.05 3.95 11.50
CA VAL A 71 3.34 4.44 12.68
C VAL A 71 4.02 5.72 13.15
N SER A 72 3.24 6.78 13.41
CA SER A 72 3.81 8.00 13.98
C SER A 72 4.37 7.74 15.38
N TRP A 73 5.36 8.53 15.81
CA TRP A 73 5.89 8.43 17.18
C TRP A 73 4.80 8.59 18.25
N ASN A 74 3.75 9.37 17.97
CA ASN A 74 2.63 9.57 18.88
C ASN A 74 1.77 8.30 18.97
N GLU A 75 1.37 7.72 17.84
CA GLU A 75 0.58 6.47 17.81
C GLU A 75 1.34 5.32 18.46
N LEU A 76 2.65 5.21 18.20
CA LEU A 76 3.50 4.18 18.81
C LEU A 76 3.58 4.36 20.33
N LEU A 77 3.72 5.59 20.82
CA LEU A 77 3.73 5.90 22.24
C LEU A 77 2.35 5.81 22.89
N ASP A 78 1.26 5.88 22.13
CA ASP A 78 -0.10 5.67 22.63
C ASP A 78 -0.36 4.18 22.90
N GLU A 79 0.05 3.31 21.98
CA GLU A 79 -0.21 1.87 22.05
C GLU A 79 0.87 1.07 22.79
N TYR A 80 2.12 1.55 22.79
CA TYR A 80 3.27 0.83 23.35
C TYR A 80 4.03 1.64 24.40
N GLN A 81 4.77 0.93 25.25
CA GLN A 81 5.59 1.50 26.33
C GLN A 81 6.98 0.87 26.36
N LEU A 82 7.98 1.67 26.71
CA LEU A 82 9.37 1.27 26.93
C LEU A 82 9.56 0.68 28.34
N PHE A 83 10.24 -0.45 28.41
CA PHE A 83 10.63 -1.14 29.62
C PHE A 83 12.15 -1.25 29.69
N LYS A 84 12.69 -1.12 30.89
CA LYS A 84 14.09 -1.38 31.20
C LYS A 84 14.18 -2.49 32.22
N ASP A 85 14.95 -3.54 31.91
CA ASP A 85 15.20 -4.60 32.87
C ASP A 85 16.32 -4.23 33.87
N CYS A 86 16.51 -5.05 34.90
CA CYS A 86 17.55 -4.84 35.91
C CYS A 86 18.99 -4.95 35.36
N LYS A 87 19.16 -5.48 34.15
CA LYS A 87 20.46 -5.59 33.44
C LYS A 87 20.71 -4.41 32.50
N GLY A 88 19.74 -3.52 32.34
CA GLY A 88 19.81 -2.33 31.50
C GLY A 88 19.32 -2.53 30.06
N ASN A 89 18.75 -3.68 29.71
CA ASN A 89 18.19 -3.92 28.38
C ASN A 89 16.85 -3.19 28.23
N LEU A 90 16.65 -2.58 27.06
CA LEU A 90 15.41 -1.93 26.69
C LEU A 90 14.53 -2.88 25.88
N SER A 91 13.22 -2.85 26.16
CA SER A 91 12.20 -3.55 25.36
C SER A 91 10.96 -2.67 25.20
N ILE A 92 10.21 -2.89 24.12
CA ILE A 92 8.95 -2.21 23.86
C ILE A 92 7.83 -3.25 24.00
N LYS A 93 6.77 -2.92 24.73
CA LYS A 93 5.60 -3.80 24.90
C LYS A 93 4.30 -3.00 24.79
N PRO A 94 3.18 -3.60 24.36
CA PRO A 94 1.88 -2.93 24.35
C PRO A 94 1.45 -2.52 25.75
N LYS A 95 0.75 -1.39 25.87
CA LYS A 95 0.12 -0.98 27.12
C LYS A 95 -1.06 -1.89 27.46
N GLY A 96 -1.25 -2.18 28.74
CA GLY A 96 -2.39 -2.97 29.23
C GLY A 96 -2.22 -4.49 29.15
N TRP A 97 -1.02 -4.98 28.86
CA TRP A 97 -0.70 -6.41 28.94
C TRP A 97 -0.29 -6.75 30.39
N ASP A 98 -1.28 -6.91 31.27
CA ASP A 98 -1.13 -7.60 32.57
C ASP A 98 -1.48 -9.09 32.43
#